data_AF-A0A9I9E7N0-F1
#
_entry.id   AF-A0A9I9E7N0-F1
#
_cell.length_a   1.000
_cell.length_b   1.000
_cell.length_c   1.000
_cell.angle_alpha   90.00
_cell.angle_beta   90.00
_cell.angle_gamma   90.00
#
_symmetry.space_group_name_H-M   'P 1'
#
loop_
_entity.id
_entity.type
_entity.pdbx_description
1 polymer ?
#
loop_
_entity_poly.entity_id
_entity_poly.type
_entity_poly.pdbx_seq_one_letter_code
_entity_poly.pdbx_strand_id
1 'polypeptide(L)' 'MDDSGHFKFFFMAFCASIQGWKYYRPIIFIDGTFLKCKFGSILLIASSQDGNNQTFPFAFAIIDSENDVS' A
#
# COMPACT_ATOMS: atom_id res chain seq x y z
N MET A 1 4.80 -13.38 11.05
CA MET A 1 4.82 -14.76 10.52
C MET A 1 3.61 -15.48 11.07
N ASP A 2 3.05 -16.46 10.36
CA ASP A 2 2.07 -17.40 10.91
C ASP A 2 2.76 -18.46 11.80
N ASP A 3 1.98 -19.38 12.37
CA ASP A 3 2.50 -20.46 13.23
C ASP A 3 3.36 -21.47 12.46
N SER A 4 3.33 -21.45 11.12
CA SER A 4 4.16 -22.26 10.22
C SER A 4 5.41 -21.53 9.71
N GLY A 5 5.64 -20.28 10.13
CA GLY A 5 6.77 -19.47 9.69
C GLY A 5 6.59 -18.80 8.33
N HIS A 6 5.36 -18.72 7.80
CA HIS A 6 5.06 -17.99 6.57
C HIS A 6 4.86 -16.50 6.83
N PHE A 7 5.23 -15.71 5.83
CA PHE A 7 4.92 -14.30 5.79
C PHE A 7 3.39 -14.10 5.80
N LYS A 8 2.88 -13.19 6.64
CA LYS A 8 1.44 -12.90 6.75
C LYS A 8 1.06 -11.62 6.03
N PHE A 9 1.65 -10.51 6.47
CA PHE A 9 1.45 -9.20 5.86
C PHE A 9 2.61 -8.28 6.21
N PHE A 10 2.81 -7.27 5.38
CA PHE A 10 3.74 -6.17 5.63
C PHE A 10 3.05 -4.86 5.33
N PHE A 11 3.35 -3.83 6.11
CA PHE A 11 2.87 -2.48 5.87
C PHE A 11 4.01 -1.50 6.14
N MET A 12 4.17 -0.52 5.26
CA MET A 12 5.10 0.59 5.42
C MET A 12 4.42 1.88 5.01
N ALA A 13 4.66 2.94 5.80
CA ALA A 13 4.18 4.27 5.52
C ALA A 13 5.32 5.30 5.55
N PHE A 14 5.25 6.27 4.64
CA PHE A 14 6.20 7.35 4.48
C PHE A 14 5.78 8.55 5.32
N CYS A 15 6.45 8.74 6.47
CA CYS A 15 6.15 9.82 7.40
C CYS A 15 6.22 11.21 6.72
N ALA A 16 7.17 11.42 5.82
CA ALA A 16 7.29 12.66 5.04
C ALA A 16 6.05 12.93 4.18
N SER A 17 5.54 11.92 3.46
CA SER A 17 4.32 12.05 2.66
C SER A 17 3.09 12.34 3.53
N ILE A 18 2.97 11.67 4.68
CA ILE A 18 1.88 11.91 5.64
C ILE A 18 1.90 13.35 6.16
N GLN A 19 3.07 13.86 6.55
CA GLN A 19 3.23 15.25 7.00
C GLN A 19 2.97 16.26 5.86
N GLY A 20 3.29 15.87 4.62
CA GLY A 20 3.04 16.62 3.40
C GLY A 20 1.58 16.63 2.94
N TRP A 21 0.71 15.78 3.50
CA TRP A 21 -0.70 15.61 3.06
C TRP A 21 -1.47 16.93 2.93
N LYS A 22 -1.22 17.87 3.84
CA LYS A 22 -1.82 19.21 3.83
C LYS A 22 -1.54 20.03 2.56
N TYR A 23 -0.56 19.64 1.75
CA TYR A 23 -0.21 20.28 0.48
C TYR A 23 -0.67 19.48 -0.75
N TYR A 24 -1.25 18.30 -0.55
CA TYR A 24 -1.78 17.47 -1.63
C TYR A 24 -3.26 17.77 -1.89
N ARG A 25 -3.77 17.25 -3.01
CA ARG A 25 -5.21 17.24 -3.28
C ARG A 25 -5.87 16.26 -2.30
N PRO A 26 -7.11 16.51 -1.83
CA PRO A 26 -7.82 15.64 -0.90
C PRO A 26 -8.37 14.38 -1.59
N ILE A 27 -7.50 13.66 -2.32
CA ILE A 27 -7.81 12.46 -3.10
C ILE A 27 -6.72 11.44 -2.84
N ILE A 28 -7.11 10.22 -2.49
CA ILE A 28 -6.19 9.08 -2.30
C ILE A 28 -6.52 8.05 -3.39
N PHE A 29 -5.49 7.61 -4.11
CA PHE A 29 -5.55 6.52 -5.06
C PHE A 29 -5.01 5.26 -4.36
N ILE A 30 -5.77 4.18 -4.46
CA ILE A 30 -5.36 2.85 -4.00
C ILE A 30 -5.32 1.96 -5.23
N ASP A 31 -4.18 1.36 -5.50
CA ASP A 31 -4.01 0.39 -6.57
C ASP A 31 -3.40 -0.90 -6.00
N GLY A 32 -3.84 -2.03 -6.54
CA GLY A 32 -3.42 -3.36 -6.15
C GLY A 32 -2.83 -4.11 -7.34
N THR A 33 -1.61 -4.61 -7.20
CA THR A 33 -0.99 -5.44 -8.24
C THR A 33 -0.59 -6.81 -7.70
N PHE A 34 -0.83 -7.86 -8.47
CA PHE A 34 -0.45 -9.21 -8.11
C PHE A 34 1.08 -9.37 -8.14
N LEU A 35 1.65 -9.81 -7.02
CA LEU A 35 3.04 -10.20 -6.94
C LEU A 35 3.18 -11.64 -7.42
N LYS A 36 4.09 -11.87 -8.38
CA LYS A 36 4.51 -13.23 -8.76
C LYS A 36 5.47 -13.79 -7.70
N CYS A 37 4.93 -14.10 -6.54
CA CYS A 37 5.64 -14.80 -5.46
C CYS A 37 5.04 -16.20 -5.29
N LYS A 38 5.81 -17.12 -4.70
CA LYS A 38 5.38 -18.52 -4.45
C LYS A 38 4.02 -18.63 -3.74
N PHE A 39 3.60 -17.59 -3.03
CA PHE A 39 2.42 -17.55 -2.18
C PHE A 39 1.30 -16.61 -2.68
N GLY A 40 1.39 -16.07 -3.91
CA GLY A 40 0.27 -15.37 -4.53
C GLY A 40 -0.20 -14.10 -3.81
N SER A 41 0.73 -13.25 -3.36
CA SER A 41 0.39 -12.02 -2.63
C SER A 41 0.02 -10.85 -3.54
N ILE A 42 -0.61 -9.84 -2.95
CA ILE A 42 -0.98 -8.58 -3.59
C ILE A 42 -0.18 -7.44 -2.95
N LEU A 43 0.43 -6.61 -3.79
CA LEU A 43 1.02 -5.34 -3.38
C LEU A 43 -0.03 -4.25 -3.53
N LEU A 44 -0.48 -3.70 -2.40
CA LEU A 44 -1.31 -2.50 -2.36
C LEU A 44 -0.44 -1.25 -2.23
N ILE A 45 -0.75 -0.21 -3.00
CA ILE A 45 -0.09 1.09 -2.92
C ILE A 45 -1.15 2.17 -2.72
N ALA A 46 -0.99 2.97 -1.66
CA ALA A 46 -1.77 4.17 -1.43
C ALA A 46 -0.94 5.39 -1.83
N SER A 47 -1.48 6.26 -2.68
CA SER A 47 -0.81 7.45 -3.19
C SER A 47 -1.78 8.63 -3.35
N SER A 48 -1.26 9.83 -3.59
CA SER A 48 -2.05 11.00 -3.96
C SER A 48 -1.28 11.90 -4.89
N GLN A 49 -1.98 12.91 -5.41
CA GLN A 49 -1.44 13.91 -6.30
C GLN A 49 -1.40 15.28 -5.63
N ASP A 50 -0.33 16.00 -5.85
CA ASP A 50 -0.24 17.40 -5.45
C ASP A 50 -0.99 18.35 -6.42
N GLY A 51 -0.92 19.65 -6.14
CA GLY A 51 -1.49 20.69 -7.03
C GLY A 51 -0.85 20.75 -8.42
N ASN A 52 0.32 20.12 -8.60
CA ASN A 52 1.08 20.04 -9.84
C ASN A 52 0.95 18.66 -10.53
N ASN A 53 -0.02 17.84 -10.11
CA ASN A 53 -0.28 16.50 -10.64
C ASN A 53 0.90 15.52 -10.50
N GLN A 54 1.78 15.76 -9.52
CA GLN A 54 2.84 14.82 -9.17
C GLN A 54 2.30 13.80 -8.17
N THR A 55 2.46 12.52 -8.50
CA THR A 55 2.00 11.41 -7.65
C THR A 55 3.04 11.08 -6.58
N PHE A 56 2.62 11.03 -5.32
CA PHE A 56 3.43 10.66 -4.17
C PHE A 56 2.80 9.48 -3.41
N PRO A 57 3.58 8.44 -3.06
CA PRO A 57 3.09 7.34 -2.25
C PRO A 57 3.02 7.72 -0.76
N PHE A 58 1.96 7.31 -0.06
CA PHE A 58 1.86 7.35 1.41
C PHE A 58 2.33 6.07 2.03
N ALA A 59 1.91 4.95 1.45
CA ALA A 59 2.10 3.65 2.05
C ALA A 59 2.01 2.56 1.00
N PHE A 60 2.62 1.43 1.31
CA PHE A 60 2.38 0.19 0.60
C PHE A 60 2.22 -0.96 1.58
N ALA A 61 1.48 -1.97 1.15
CA ALA A 61 1.24 -3.18 1.92
C ALA A 61 1.41 -4.41 1.04
N ILE A 62 1.91 -5.49 1.62
CA ILE A 62 1.90 -6.82 1.02
C ILE A 62 0.90 -7.64 1.82
N ILE A 63 -0.11 -8.18 1.15
CA ILE A 63 -1.19 -8.98 1.74
C ILE A 63 -1.37 -10.28 0.94
N ASP A 64 -1.91 -11.33 1.56
CA ASP A 64 -2.14 -12.61 0.88
C ASP A 64 -3.36 -12.59 -0.05
N SER A 65 -4.38 -11.79 0.23
CA SER A 65 -5.55 -11.58 -0.64
C SER A 65 -6.20 -10.22 -0.37
N GLU A 66 -6.79 -9.60 -1.40
CA GLU A 66 -7.49 -8.31 -1.28
C GLU A 66 -8.78 -8.43 -0.45
N ASN A 67 -9.37 -9.63 -0.45
CA ASN A 67 -10.58 -9.94 0.29
C ASN A 67 -10.24 -10.80 1.51
N ASP A 68 -10.57 -10.29 2.70
CA ASP A 68 -10.82 -11.11 3.88
C ASP A 68 -12.10 -11.91 3.61
N VAL A 69 -11.96 -13.20 3.29
CA VAL A 69 -13.04 -14.16 3.51
C VAL A 69 -12.72 -14.78 4.87
N SER A 70 -13.22 -14.15 5.93
CA SER A 70 -13.23 -14.73 7.28
C SER A 70 -13.97 -16.06 7.32
#